data_AF-A0A7C6GZW4-F1
#
_entry.id   AF-A0A7C6GZW4-F1
#
_cell.length_a   1.000
_cell.length_b   1.000
_cell.length_c   1.000
_cell.angle_alpha   90.00
_cell.angle_beta   90.00
_cell.angle_gamma   90.00
#
_symmetry.space_group_name_H-M   'P 1'
#
loop_
_entity.id
_entity.type
_entity.pdbx_description
1 polymer ?
#
loop_
_entity_poly.entity_id
_entity_poly.type
_entity_poly.pdbx_seq_one_letter_code
_entity_poly.pdbx_strand_id
1 'polypeptide(L)'
;MKSAKTGYAVDDLFEEFYIPKAVKAIAPDAINGLRFLNSVYFDGSEEEFNAVFDSETKKQQFTSTNPNLVFFVRNTNGEYVPL
;
A
#
# COMPACT_ATOMS: atom_id res chain seq x y z
N MET A 1 -38.51 -12.37 5.07
CA MET A 1 -37.18 -12.97 5.31
C MET A 1 -36.13 -11.88 5.14
N LYS A 2 -35.46 -11.47 6.22
CA LYS A 2 -34.28 -10.59 6.12
C LYS A 2 -33.13 -11.48 5.64
N SER A 3 -32.69 -11.29 4.41
CA SER A 3 -31.48 -11.95 3.92
C SER A 3 -30.31 -11.40 4.72
N ALA A 4 -29.65 -12.26 5.50
CA ALA A 4 -28.42 -11.91 6.18
C ALA A 4 -27.35 -11.70 5.09
N LYS A 5 -26.97 -10.44 4.84
CA LYS A 5 -25.74 -10.14 4.10
C LYS A 5 -24.58 -10.58 5.00
N THR A 6 -24.16 -11.83 4.86
CA THR A 6 -22.82 -12.27 5.26
C THR A 6 -21.84 -11.67 4.26
N GLY A 7 -21.55 -10.39 4.42
CA GLY A 7 -20.40 -9.73 3.82
C GLY A 7 -19.80 -8.91 4.92
N TYR A 8 -18.52 -9.10 5.21
CA TYR A 8 -17.75 -8.13 5.97
C TYR A 8 -17.69 -6.86 5.14
N ALA A 9 -18.77 -6.07 5.13
CA ALA A 9 -18.72 -4.68 4.75
C ALA A 9 -18.18 -3.93 5.96
N VAL A 10 -16.92 -4.22 6.31
CA VAL A 10 -16.08 -3.13 6.77
C VAL A 10 -15.83 -2.36 5.48
N ASP A 11 -16.50 -1.23 5.32
CA ASP A 11 -16.01 -0.25 4.37
C ASP A 11 -14.53 -0.06 4.71
N ASP A 12 -13.63 -0.46 3.81
CA ASP A 12 -12.18 -0.51 4.01
C ASP A 12 -11.62 0.90 4.20
N LEU A 13 -11.82 1.50 5.39
CA LEU A 13 -11.40 2.86 5.79
C LEU A 13 -9.87 2.99 5.96
N PHE A 14 -9.08 2.07 5.45
CA PHE A 14 -7.63 2.14 5.55
C PHE A 14 -7.11 3.24 4.63
N GLU A 15 -6.80 4.40 5.20
CA GLU A 15 -6.21 5.54 4.49
C GLU A 15 -4.70 5.44 4.37
N GLU A 16 -4.06 4.77 5.34
CA GLU A 16 -2.61 4.65 5.47
C GLU A 16 -2.18 3.19 5.64
N PHE A 17 -1.07 2.81 5.00
CA PHE A 17 -0.48 1.48 5.12
C PHE A 17 1.03 1.58 5.36
N TYR A 18 1.49 1.00 6.48
CA TYR A 18 2.89 1.07 6.92
C TYR A 18 3.59 -0.27 6.68
N ILE A 19 4.75 -0.19 6.05
CA ILE A 19 5.51 -1.35 5.56
C ILE A 19 6.91 -1.30 6.18
N PRO A 20 7.21 -2.22 7.12
CA PRO A 20 8.54 -2.30 7.72
C PRO A 20 9.61 -2.61 6.67
N LYS A 21 10.81 -2.04 6.84
CA LYS A 21 12.00 -2.31 6.00
C LYS A 21 12.37 -3.80 5.87
N ALA A 22 11.97 -4.62 6.84
CA ALA A 22 12.22 -6.06 6.82
C ALA A 22 11.39 -6.81 5.75
N VAL A 23 10.29 -6.22 5.27
CA VAL A 23 9.45 -6.81 4.22
C VAL A 23 10.25 -6.96 2.94
N LYS A 24 10.25 -8.17 2.37
CA LYS A 24 10.98 -8.50 1.13
C LYS A 24 10.07 -8.69 -0.08
N ALA A 25 8.79 -8.96 0.16
CA ALA A 25 7.82 -9.17 -0.89
C ALA A 25 6.41 -8.85 -0.37
N ILE A 26 5.57 -8.37 -1.28
CA ILE A 26 4.14 -8.16 -1.08
C ILE A 26 3.43 -8.91 -2.20
N ALA A 27 2.39 -9.65 -1.85
CA ALA A 27 1.64 -10.44 -2.80
C ALA A 27 0.84 -9.53 -3.75
N PRO A 28 0.62 -9.96 -5.01
CA PRO A 28 -0.11 -9.20 -6.01
C PRO A 28 -1.49 -8.63 -5.62
N ASP A 29 -2.15 -9.28 -4.68
CA ASP A 29 -3.52 -9.04 -4.23
C ASP A 29 -3.61 -8.54 -2.80
N ALA A 30 -2.48 -8.30 -2.13
CA ALA A 30 -2.42 -7.98 -0.69
C ALA A 30 -3.16 -6.69 -0.30
N ILE A 31 -3.43 -5.83 -1.26
CA ILE A 31 -4.06 -4.51 -1.09
C ILE A 31 -5.29 -4.34 -1.98
N ASN A 32 -5.72 -5.40 -2.66
CA ASN A 32 -6.85 -5.32 -3.58
C ASN A 32 -8.13 -5.00 -2.79
N GLY A 33 -8.87 -4.00 -3.23
CA GLY A 33 -10.09 -3.55 -2.56
C GLY A 33 -9.90 -2.41 -1.56
N LEU A 34 -8.66 -1.99 -1.26
CA LEU A 34 -8.36 -0.86 -0.38
C LEU A 34 -8.63 0.50 -1.06
N ARG A 35 -9.89 0.77 -1.40
CA ARG A 35 -10.31 1.93 -2.22
C ARG A 35 -10.11 3.29 -1.54
N PHE A 36 -9.97 3.30 -0.22
CA PHE A 36 -9.72 4.52 0.55
C PHE A 36 -8.24 4.72 0.89
N LEU A 37 -7.36 3.81 0.47
CA LEU A 37 -5.92 3.91 0.73
C LEU A 37 -5.34 5.07 -0.06
N ASN A 38 -4.81 6.06 0.66
CA ASN A 38 -4.27 7.29 0.11
C ASN A 38 -2.75 7.38 0.26
N SER A 39 -2.19 6.68 1.25
CA SER A 39 -0.75 6.75 1.54
C SER A 39 -0.15 5.40 1.92
N VAL A 40 1.01 5.10 1.36
CA VAL A 40 1.83 3.93 1.73
C VAL A 40 3.17 4.42 2.23
N TYR A 41 3.53 4.04 3.44
CA TYR A 41 4.78 4.40 4.10
C TYR A 41 5.70 3.20 4.16
N PHE A 42 6.87 3.28 3.54
CA PHE A 42 7.90 2.25 3.62
C PHE A 42 9.07 2.73 4.46
N ASP A 43 9.43 1.95 5.48
CA ASP A 43 10.49 2.28 6.44
C ASP A 43 11.92 2.20 5.86
N GLY A 44 12.08 1.81 4.59
CA GLY A 44 13.36 1.75 3.88
C GLY A 44 13.59 2.92 2.93
N SER A 45 14.73 2.90 2.24
CA SER A 45 15.07 3.89 1.20
C SER A 45 14.27 3.68 -0.09
N GLU A 46 14.33 4.64 -1.01
CA GLU A 46 13.78 4.50 -2.37
C GLU A 46 14.35 3.29 -3.12
N GLU A 47 15.64 3.03 -2.99
CA GLU A 47 16.30 1.88 -3.62
C GLU A 47 15.75 0.55 -3.07
N GLU A 48 15.56 0.48 -1.75
CA GLU A 48 14.97 -0.68 -1.07
C GLU A 48 13.49 -0.84 -1.44
N PHE A 49 12.77 0.27 -1.58
CA PHE A 49 11.40 0.29 -2.07
C PHE A 49 11.36 -0.29 -3.49
N ASN A 50 12.16 0.23 -4.41
CA ASN A 50 12.19 -0.28 -5.78
C ASN A 50 12.59 -1.77 -5.83
N ALA A 51 13.49 -2.25 -4.97
CA ALA A 51 13.77 -3.69 -4.88
C ALA A 51 12.55 -4.55 -4.49
N VAL A 52 11.63 -4.01 -3.69
CA VAL A 52 10.39 -4.69 -3.26
C VAL A 52 9.24 -4.48 -4.26
N PHE A 53 9.16 -3.31 -4.90
CA PHE A 53 7.98 -2.82 -5.64
C PHE A 53 8.18 -2.61 -7.16
N ASP A 54 9.39 -2.68 -7.70
CA ASP A 54 9.70 -2.22 -9.07
C ASP A 54 9.68 -3.30 -10.15
N SER A 55 9.33 -4.56 -9.81
CA SER A 55 8.81 -5.43 -10.86
C SER A 55 7.52 -4.77 -11.37
N GLU A 56 7.46 -4.32 -12.63
CA GLU A 56 6.36 -3.54 -13.26
C GLU A 56 4.94 -3.91 -12.79
N THR A 57 4.73 -5.18 -12.46
CA THR A 57 3.50 -5.76 -11.91
C THR A 57 3.07 -5.24 -10.53
N LYS A 58 3.97 -4.74 -9.67
CA LYS A 58 3.66 -4.41 -8.27
C LYS A 58 3.19 -2.97 -8.08
N LYS A 59 3.89 -1.96 -8.63
CA LYS A 59 3.41 -0.55 -8.59
C LYS A 59 2.02 -0.39 -9.25
N GLN A 60 1.75 -1.14 -10.32
CA GLN A 60 0.46 -1.11 -11.02
C GLN A 60 -0.72 -1.57 -10.14
N GLN A 61 -0.50 -2.45 -9.17
CA GLN A 61 -1.58 -2.93 -8.28
C GLN A 61 -2.08 -1.83 -7.34
N PHE A 62 -1.15 -1.07 -6.79
CA PHE A 62 -1.45 0.06 -5.92
C PHE A 62 -2.18 1.18 -6.66
N THR A 63 -1.67 1.58 -7.82
CA THR A 63 -2.25 2.69 -8.60
C THR A 63 -3.56 2.30 -9.29
N SER A 64 -3.79 1.00 -9.55
CA SER A 64 -5.10 0.50 -10.02
C SER A 64 -6.20 0.58 -8.96
N THR A 65 -5.82 0.56 -7.67
CA THR A 65 -6.74 0.60 -6.53
C THR A 65 -7.13 2.05 -6.19
N ASN A 66 -6.16 2.96 -6.20
CA ASN A 66 -6.39 4.40 -6.07
C ASN A 66 -5.39 5.18 -6.95
N PRO A 67 -5.84 5.92 -7.97
CA PRO A 67 -4.95 6.70 -8.84
C PRO A 67 -4.28 7.89 -8.12
N ASN A 68 -4.78 8.28 -6.95
CA ASN A 68 -4.21 9.35 -6.13
C ASN A 68 -3.31 8.82 -4.99
N LEU A 69 -2.98 7.53 -5.00
CA LEU A 69 -2.12 6.95 -3.97
C LEU A 69 -0.72 7.56 -4.02
N VAL A 70 -0.23 8.01 -2.86
CA VAL A 70 1.12 8.54 -2.69
C VAL A 70 1.97 7.53 -1.91
N PHE A 71 3.19 7.31 -2.35
CA PHE A 71 4.16 6.50 -1.63
C PHE A 71 5.16 7.38 -0.90
N PHE A 72 5.56 6.95 0.29
CA PHE A 72 6.55 7.62 1.11
C PHE A 72 7.65 6.65 1.50
N VAL A 73 8.89 7.12 1.51
CA VAL A 73 10.08 6.38 1.97
C VAL A 73 10.81 7.15 3.04
N ARG A 74 11.68 6.47 3.77
CA ARG A 74 12.45 7.08 4.85
C ARG A 74 13.74 7.71 4.33
N ASN A 75 13.92 9.01 4.54
CA ASN A 75 15.15 9.73 4.18
C ASN A 75 16.28 9.50 5.22
N THR A 76 17.47 10.04 4.96
CA THR A 76 18.64 9.92 5.86
C THR A 76 18.44 10.59 7.22
N ASN A 77 17.48 11.51 7.34
CA ASN A 77 17.11 12.17 8.59
C ASN A 77 16.06 11.37 9.39
N GLY A 78 15.58 10.25 8.83
CA GLY A 78 14.56 9.41 9.45
C GLY A 78 13.12 9.87 9.22
N GLU A 79 12.90 10.84 8.33
CA GLU A 79 11.58 11.41 7.98
C GLU A 79 10.99 10.71 6.75
N TYR A 80 9.67 10.68 6.67
CA TYR A 80 8.97 10.20 5.49
C TYR A 80 8.90 11.30 4.43
N VAL A 81 9.39 10.99 3.23
CA VAL A 81 9.34 11.88 2.06
C VAL A 81 8.61 11.18 0.92
N PRO A 82 7.81 11.91 0.12
CA PRO A 82 7.11 11.32 -1.01
C PRO A 82 8.12 10.84 -2.07
N LEU A 83 7.83 9.68 -2.67
CA LEU A 83 8.49 9.16 -3.87
C LEU A 83 7.97 9.84 -5.13
#